data_AF-A0A523B9P3-F1
#
_entry.id   AF-A0A523B9P3-F1
#
_cell.length_a   1.000
_cell.length_b   1.000
_cell.length_c   1.000
_cell.angle_alpha   90.00
_cell.angle_beta   90.00
_cell.angle_gamma   90.00
#
_symmetry.space_group_name_H-M   'P 1'
#
loop_
_entity.id
_entity.type
_entity.pdbx_description
1 polymer ?
#
loop_
_entity_poly.entity_id
_entity_poly.type
_entity_poly.pdbx_seq_one_letter_code
_entity_poly.pdbx_strand_id
1 'polypeptide(L)'
;MLNEKEILEELRMEIAFIRRDIIERLRRIEEYITFIDSDINRLRLDVQRINEKIKEISSGKEELIEKVEKVDKGIERPIEKRKAITIQQKERKKDLNPTEIAIIKYLIENPGTRSATPIAQSIGKAREHVARTLKKLAEEKLIIRDESTWPYTYIVPDDVKKMILEK
;
A
#
# COMPACT_ATOMS: atom_id res chain seq x y z
N MET A 1 27.79 -28.75 -56.91
CA MET A 1 27.88 -27.34 -56.46
C MET A 1 26.67 -26.64 -57.01
N LEU A 2 25.79 -26.08 -56.16
CA LEU A 2 24.65 -25.31 -56.66
C LEU A 2 25.16 -24.12 -57.48
N ASN A 3 24.45 -23.79 -58.55
CA ASN A 3 24.78 -22.65 -59.39
C ASN A 3 24.51 -21.35 -58.62
N GLU A 4 25.28 -20.28 -58.85
CA GLU A 4 25.11 -18.99 -58.15
C GLU A 4 23.68 -18.46 -58.22
N LYS A 5 22.98 -18.73 -59.33
CA LYS A 5 21.57 -18.36 -59.50
C LYS A 5 20.62 -19.10 -58.56
N GLU A 6 20.86 -20.39 -58.32
CA GLU A 6 20.02 -21.20 -57.42
C GLU A 6 20.20 -20.76 -55.96
N ILE A 7 21.44 -20.48 -55.57
CA ILE A 7 21.77 -19.92 -54.24
C ILE A 7 21.09 -18.57 -54.04
N LEU A 8 21.08 -17.71 -55.07
CA LEU A 8 20.42 -16.41 -55.01
C LEU A 8 18.89 -16.53 -54.88
N GLU A 9 18.27 -17.51 -55.55
CA GLU A 9 16.83 -17.78 -55.42
C GLU A 9 16.46 -18.32 -54.05
N GLU A 10 17.27 -19.22 -53.49
CA GLU A 10 17.08 -19.77 -52.15
C GLU A 10 17.16 -18.67 -51.07
N LEU A 11 18.20 -17.82 -51.14
CA LEU A 11 18.35 -16.66 -50.26
C LEU A 11 17.16 -15.68 -50.39
N ARG A 12 16.64 -15.47 -51.60
CA ARG A 12 15.45 -14.61 -51.80
C ARG A 12 14.21 -15.20 -51.15
N MET A 13 14.02 -16.52 -51.23
CA MET A 13 12.91 -17.19 -50.56
C MET A 13 13.02 -17.11 -49.04
N GLU A 14 14.21 -17.32 -48.48
CA GLU A 14 14.43 -17.17 -47.03
C GLU A 14 14.17 -15.74 -46.56
N ILE A 15 14.67 -14.73 -47.29
CA ILE A 15 14.42 -13.32 -46.98
C ILE A 15 12.92 -13.01 -47.05
N ALA A 16 12.20 -13.55 -48.04
CA ALA A 16 10.76 -13.36 -48.15
C ALA A 16 10.00 -13.98 -46.97
N PHE A 17 10.41 -15.17 -46.52
CA PHE A 17 9.84 -15.83 -45.34
C PHE A 17 10.09 -15.02 -44.06
N ILE A 18 11.33 -14.58 -43.84
CA ILE A 18 11.70 -13.75 -42.68
C ILE A 18 10.93 -12.44 -42.69
N ARG A 19 10.82 -11.78 -43.85
CA ARG A 19 10.02 -10.54 -43.98
C ARG A 19 8.56 -10.77 -43.60
N ARG A 20 7.96 -11.87 -44.04
CA ARG A 20 6.57 -12.21 -43.68
C ARG A 20 6.41 -12.44 -42.18
N ASP A 21 7.30 -13.21 -41.56
CA ASP A 21 7.27 -13.46 -40.11
C ASP A 21 7.42 -12.16 -39.30
N ILE A 22 8.34 -11.27 -39.71
CA ILE A 22 8.51 -9.96 -39.09
C ILE A 22 7.25 -9.12 -39.22
N ILE A 23 6.61 -9.09 -40.39
CA ILE A 23 5.36 -8.35 -40.59
C ILE A 23 4.24 -8.89 -39.70
N GLU A 24 4.10 -10.21 -39.58
CA GLU A 24 3.09 -10.81 -38.70
C GLU A 24 3.37 -10.50 -37.22
N ARG A 25 4.64 -10.50 -36.79
CA ARG A 25 5.02 -10.11 -35.42
C ARG A 25 4.76 -8.64 -35.15
N LEU A 26 5.11 -7.75 -36.09
CA LEU A 26 4.84 -6.32 -35.98
C LEU A 26 3.34 -6.06 -35.84
N ARG A 27 2.52 -6.72 -36.66
CA ARG A 27 1.07 -6.62 -36.57
C ARG A 27 0.53 -7.04 -35.20
N ARG A 28 1.02 -8.14 -34.64
CA ARG A 28 0.61 -8.57 -33.28
C ARG A 28 1.02 -7.55 -32.23
N ILE A 29 2.23 -6.99 -32.33
CA ILE A 29 2.70 -5.95 -31.42
C ILE A 29 1.80 -4.71 -31.51
N GLU A 30 1.44 -4.28 -32.71
CA GLU A 30 0.51 -3.16 -32.91
C GLU A 30 -0.86 -3.45 -32.28
N GLU A 31 -1.42 -4.65 -32.49
CA GLU A 31 -2.67 -5.08 -31.84
C GLU A 31 -2.55 -5.02 -30.30
N TYR A 32 -1.45 -5.50 -29.71
CA TYR A 32 -1.21 -5.39 -28.27
C TYR A 32 -1.09 -3.93 -27.79
N ILE A 33 -0.42 -3.07 -28.55
CA ILE A 33 -0.32 -1.64 -28.22
C ILE A 33 -1.72 -1.03 -28.17
N THR A 34 -2.57 -1.29 -29.17
CA THR A 34 -3.94 -0.74 -29.18
C THR A 34 -4.79 -1.21 -28.01
N PHE A 35 -4.59 -2.46 -27.57
CA PHE A 35 -5.26 -3.00 -26.40
C PHE A 35 -4.78 -2.32 -25.12
N ILE A 36 -3.46 -2.17 -24.96
CA ILE A 36 -2.85 -1.49 -23.82
C ILE A 36 -3.29 -0.02 -23.77
N ASP A 37 -3.34 0.69 -24.90
CA ASP A 37 -3.82 2.07 -24.96
C ASP A 37 -5.28 2.19 -24.52
N SER A 38 -6.11 1.23 -24.90
CA SER A 38 -7.52 1.17 -24.47
C SER A 38 -7.63 0.99 -22.96
N ASP A 39 -6.84 0.07 -22.39
CA ASP A 39 -6.79 -0.17 -20.95
C ASP A 39 -6.26 1.04 -20.18
N ILE A 40 -5.21 1.70 -20.68
CA ILE A 40 -4.66 2.93 -20.08
C ILE A 40 -5.72 4.03 -20.06
N ASN A 41 -6.47 4.22 -21.15
CA ASN A 41 -7.54 5.21 -21.21
C ASN A 41 -8.65 4.91 -20.19
N ARG A 42 -9.04 3.64 -20.05
CA ARG A 42 -10.01 3.21 -19.04
C ARG A 42 -9.51 3.48 -17.62
N LEU A 43 -8.27 3.07 -17.31
CA LEU A 43 -7.66 3.29 -16.00
C LEU A 43 -7.57 4.79 -15.68
N ARG A 44 -7.27 5.63 -16.67
CA ARG A 44 -7.24 7.09 -16.51
C ARG A 44 -8.60 7.65 -16.09
N LEU A 45 -9.69 7.18 -16.71
CA LEU A 45 -11.06 7.57 -16.34
C LEU A 45 -11.43 7.07 -14.94
N ASP A 46 -11.02 5.85 -14.58
CA ASP A 46 -11.29 5.30 -13.25
C ASP A 46 -10.54 6.08 -12.16
N VAL A 47 -9.28 6.45 -12.40
CA VAL A 47 -8.49 7.29 -11.50
C VAL A 47 -9.10 8.69 -11.35
N GLN A 48 -9.61 9.29 -12.44
CA GLN A 48 -10.32 10.57 -12.37
C GLN A 48 -11.56 10.47 -11.48
N ARG A 49 -12.40 9.45 -11.67
CA ARG A 49 -13.58 9.20 -10.82
C ARG A 49 -13.21 8.95 -9.35
N ILE A 50 -12.12 8.25 -9.08
CA ILE A 50 -11.63 8.04 -7.71
C ILE A 50 -11.20 9.38 -7.10
N ASN A 51 -10.48 10.22 -7.84
CA ASN A 51 -10.04 11.53 -7.36
C ASN A 51 -11.23 12.46 -7.06
N GLU A 52 -12.28 12.45 -7.89
CA GLU A 52 -13.52 13.17 -7.63
C GLU A 52 -14.18 12.70 -6.33
N LYS A 53 -14.34 11.39 -6.14
CA LYS A 53 -14.87 10.82 -4.89
C LYS A 53 -14.02 11.17 -3.68
N ILE A 54 -12.69 11.16 -3.80
CA ILE A 54 -11.79 11.57 -2.71
C ILE A 54 -12.02 13.04 -2.34
N LYS A 55 -12.17 13.93 -3.34
CA LYS A 55 -12.47 15.34 -3.10
C LYS A 55 -13.81 15.51 -2.38
N GLU A 56 -14.86 14.83 -2.82
CA GLU A 56 -16.19 14.85 -2.17
C GLU A 56 -16.14 14.36 -0.72
N ILE A 57 -15.41 13.27 -0.46
CA ILE A 57 -15.21 12.75 0.91
C ILE A 57 -14.40 13.73 1.76
N SER A 58 -13.39 14.37 1.18
CA SER A 58 -12.55 15.34 1.88
C SER A 58 -13.35 16.59 2.26
N SER A 59 -14.17 17.13 1.35
CA SER A 59 -15.04 18.28 1.64
C SER A 59 -16.13 17.93 2.65
N GLY A 60 -16.75 16.75 2.54
CA GLY A 60 -17.74 16.29 3.53
C GLY A 60 -17.14 16.07 4.92
N LYS A 61 -15.86 15.71 5.02
CA LYS A 61 -15.14 15.60 6.29
C LYS A 61 -14.88 16.96 6.94
N GLU A 62 -14.59 18.00 6.16
CA GLU A 62 -14.43 19.38 6.66
C GLU A 62 -15.75 19.92 7.24
N GLU A 63 -16.89 19.68 6.58
CA GLU A 63 -18.22 20.05 7.09
C GLU A 63 -18.61 19.32 8.39
N LEU A 64 -18.19 18.05 8.53
CA LEU A 64 -18.42 17.27 9.74
C LEU A 64 -17.55 17.74 10.91
N ILE A 65 -16.29 18.12 10.64
CA ILE A 65 -15.39 18.69 11.67
C ILE A 65 -15.96 20.02 12.19
N GLU A 66 -16.49 20.87 11.32
CA GLU A 66 -17.09 22.16 11.72
C GLU A 66 -18.37 21.98 12.58
N LYS A 67 -19.15 20.92 12.35
CA LYS A 67 -20.32 20.59 13.18
C LYS A 67 -19.93 20.03 14.54
N VAL A 68 -18.83 19.27 14.65
CA VAL A 68 -18.34 18.74 15.93
C VAL A 68 -17.79 19.86 16.83
N GLU A 69 -17.13 20.88 16.26
CA GLU A 69 -16.66 22.05 17.03
C GLU A 69 -17.81 22.92 17.59
N LYS A 70 -18.97 22.94 16.93
CA LYS A 70 -20.14 23.71 17.40
C LYS A 70 -20.93 23.00 18.52
N VAL A 71 -20.76 21.69 18.69
CA VAL A 71 -21.44 20.92 19.74
C VAL A 71 -20.69 21.00 21.08
N ASP A 72 -19.39 21.31 21.09
CA ASP A 72 -18.58 21.40 22.31
C ASP A 72 -18.69 22.76 23.05
N LYS A 73 -19.50 23.70 22.53
CA LYS A 73 -19.75 25.01 23.18
C LYS A 73 -20.95 25.03 24.16
N GLY A 74 -21.52 23.88 24.49
CA GLY A 74 -22.80 23.79 25.20
C GLY A 74 -22.81 23.26 26.64
N ILE A 75 -21.66 22.96 27.27
CA ILE A 75 -21.65 22.40 28.63
C ILE A 75 -20.58 23.08 29.49
N GLU A 76 -20.89 24.25 30.04
CA GLU A 76 -20.18 24.79 31.19
C GLU A 76 -20.62 24.04 32.45
N ARG A 77 -19.66 23.40 33.15
CA ARG A 77 -19.80 22.99 34.56
C ARG A 77 -18.66 23.63 35.38
N PRO A 78 -18.92 23.99 36.65
CA PRO A 78 -18.15 25.02 37.36
C PRO A 78 -16.79 24.50 37.84
N ILE A 79 -15.81 25.40 37.79
CA ILE A 79 -14.41 25.19 38.13
C ILE A 79 -14.23 25.39 39.64
N GLU A 80 -14.03 24.32 40.41
CA GLU A 80 -13.51 24.41 41.79
C GLU A 80 -12.05 23.98 41.88
N LYS A 81 -11.24 24.94 42.34
CA LYS A 81 -9.78 24.92 42.50
C LYS A 81 -9.28 23.74 43.34
N ARG A 82 -8.23 23.04 42.88
CA ARG A 82 -7.18 22.46 43.75
C ARG A 82 -5.90 22.07 42.98
N LYS A 83 -4.84 22.81 43.31
CA LYS A 83 -3.39 22.52 43.29
C LYS A 83 -2.68 22.37 41.93
N ALA A 84 -1.59 23.13 41.79
CA ALA A 84 -0.61 23.01 40.73
C ALA A 84 -0.08 21.57 40.67
N ILE A 85 -0.29 20.91 39.53
CA ILE A 85 0.30 19.62 39.22
C ILE A 85 1.12 19.85 37.96
N THR A 86 2.44 19.67 38.11
CA THR A 86 3.43 19.47 37.06
C THR A 86 2.81 18.79 35.85
N ILE A 87 2.96 19.39 34.66
CA ILE A 87 2.45 18.88 33.39
C ILE A 87 3.20 17.58 33.07
N GLN A 88 2.79 16.49 33.69
CA GLN A 88 3.10 15.14 33.24
C GLN A 88 2.27 14.94 31.98
N GLN A 89 2.96 14.73 30.87
CA GLN A 89 2.41 14.37 29.58
C GLN A 89 1.50 13.16 29.75
N LYS A 90 0.21 13.41 29.92
CA LYS A 90 -0.81 12.37 29.94
C LYS A 90 -0.97 11.93 28.51
N GLU A 91 -0.20 10.91 28.15
CA GLU A 91 -0.31 10.14 26.92
C GLU A 91 -1.78 9.89 26.63
N ARG A 92 -2.30 10.61 25.63
CA ARG A 92 -3.55 10.23 24.99
C ARG A 92 -3.29 8.85 24.43
N LYS A 93 -3.77 7.80 25.11
CA LYS A 93 -3.86 6.44 24.59
C LYS A 93 -4.51 6.54 23.21
N LYS A 94 -3.69 6.56 22.15
CA LYS A 94 -4.17 6.45 20.78
C LYS A 94 -4.79 5.07 20.69
N ASP A 95 -6.09 5.02 20.49
CA ASP A 95 -6.78 3.76 20.23
C ASP A 95 -6.17 3.13 18.98
N LEU A 96 -5.34 2.11 19.19
CA LEU A 96 -4.77 1.31 18.12
C LEU A 96 -5.93 0.71 17.31
N ASN A 97 -5.88 0.87 15.99
CA ASN A 97 -6.87 0.30 15.08
C ASN A 97 -6.88 -1.24 15.28
N PRO A 98 -8.03 -1.93 15.29
CA PRO A 98 -8.09 -3.40 15.42
C PRO A 98 -7.09 -4.15 14.50
N THR A 99 -6.83 -3.62 13.30
CA THR A 99 -5.83 -4.17 12.37
C THR A 99 -4.39 -4.00 12.87
N GLU A 100 -4.06 -2.88 13.53
CA GLU A 100 -2.74 -2.64 14.13
C GLU A 100 -2.48 -3.63 15.28
N ILE A 101 -3.50 -3.85 16.13
CA ILE A 101 -3.42 -4.83 17.22
C ILE A 101 -3.24 -6.25 16.67
N ALA A 102 -3.97 -6.61 15.62
CA ALA A 102 -3.84 -7.92 14.97
C ALA A 102 -2.45 -8.13 14.35
N ILE A 103 -1.87 -7.10 13.72
CA ILE A 103 -0.51 -7.15 13.17
C ILE A 103 0.51 -7.36 14.29
N ILE A 104 0.39 -6.61 15.39
CA ILE A 104 1.36 -6.73 16.47
C ILE A 104 1.20 -8.08 17.19
N LYS A 105 -0.03 -8.58 17.43
CA LYS A 105 -0.26 -9.93 17.98
C LYS A 105 0.40 -11.01 17.12
N TYR A 106 0.23 -10.94 15.81
CA TYR A 106 0.86 -11.88 14.89
C TYR A 106 2.39 -11.82 14.92
N LEU A 107 2.97 -10.62 15.02
CA LEU A 107 4.41 -10.42 15.16
C LEU A 107 4.96 -10.92 16.51
N ILE A 108 4.14 -10.93 17.57
CA ILE A 108 4.49 -11.51 18.87
C ILE A 108 4.52 -13.03 18.80
N GLU A 109 3.52 -13.63 18.13
CA GLU A 109 3.44 -15.08 17.94
C GLU A 109 4.54 -15.62 17.03
N ASN A 110 4.99 -14.82 16.05
CA ASN A 110 6.03 -15.19 15.08
C ASN A 110 7.16 -14.13 15.04
N PRO A 111 8.03 -14.09 16.06
CA PRO A 111 9.14 -13.14 16.10
C PRO A 111 10.10 -13.41 14.93
N GLY A 112 10.36 -12.39 14.11
CA GLY A 112 11.27 -12.50 12.97
C GLY A 112 10.63 -12.89 11.64
N THR A 113 9.30 -12.68 11.48
CA THR A 113 8.63 -12.91 10.20
C THR A 113 9.26 -12.06 9.09
N ARG A 114 9.72 -12.73 8.03
CA ARG A 114 10.57 -12.17 6.96
C ARG A 114 9.82 -11.44 5.84
N SER A 115 8.58 -10.99 6.00
CA SER A 115 7.94 -10.07 5.03
C SER A 115 6.52 -9.69 5.45
N ALA A 116 5.97 -8.67 4.80
CA ALA A 116 4.56 -8.28 4.93
C ALA A 116 3.57 -9.33 4.35
N THR A 117 4.04 -10.32 3.59
CA THR A 117 3.19 -11.30 2.89
C THR A 117 2.57 -12.34 3.85
N PRO A 118 3.33 -13.00 4.74
CA PRO A 118 2.76 -13.89 5.76
C PRO A 118 1.79 -13.17 6.71
N ILE A 119 2.13 -11.93 7.09
CA ILE A 119 1.31 -11.10 7.97
C ILE A 119 -0.03 -10.76 7.30
N ALA A 120 0.00 -10.41 6.01
CA ALA A 120 -1.20 -10.15 5.23
C ALA A 120 -2.11 -11.38 5.08
N GLN A 121 -1.52 -12.55 4.85
CA GLN A 121 -2.25 -13.82 4.78
C GLN A 121 -2.92 -14.16 6.11
N SER A 122 -2.23 -13.96 7.24
CA SER A 122 -2.78 -14.27 8.56
C SER A 122 -3.92 -13.35 9.00
N ILE A 123 -3.92 -12.09 8.55
CA ILE A 123 -4.89 -11.08 8.99
C ILE A 123 -6.05 -10.94 7.99
N GLY A 124 -5.97 -11.64 6.85
CA GLY A 124 -6.97 -11.57 5.78
C GLY A 124 -7.07 -10.17 5.15
N LYS A 125 -5.96 -9.45 5.08
CA LYS A 125 -5.88 -8.10 4.51
C LYS A 125 -4.92 -8.07 3.32
N ALA A 126 -5.09 -7.09 2.44
CA ALA A 126 -4.18 -6.88 1.33
C ALA A 126 -2.75 -6.59 1.82
N ARG A 127 -1.75 -7.14 1.14
CA ARG A 127 -0.32 -6.90 1.42
C ARG A 127 0.03 -5.42 1.52
N GLU A 128 -0.59 -4.59 0.69
CA GLU A 128 -0.39 -3.13 0.68
C GLU A 128 -0.89 -2.47 1.98
N HIS A 129 -2.06 -2.89 2.47
CA HIS A 129 -2.62 -2.36 3.71
C HIS A 129 -1.72 -2.70 4.90
N VAL A 130 -1.23 -3.93 4.95
CA VAL A 130 -0.28 -4.36 5.99
C VAL A 130 1.05 -3.62 5.87
N ALA A 131 1.58 -3.43 4.66
CA ALA A 131 2.81 -2.66 4.46
C ALA A 131 2.67 -1.19 4.92
N ARG A 132 1.52 -0.56 4.64
CA ARG A 132 1.23 0.81 5.10
C ARG A 132 1.11 0.89 6.62
N THR A 133 0.45 -0.09 7.23
CA THR A 133 0.32 -0.15 8.69
C THR A 133 1.65 -0.46 9.37
N LEU A 134 2.48 -1.35 8.82
CA LEU A 134 3.83 -1.61 9.30
C LEU A 134 4.71 -0.36 9.21
N LYS A 135 4.61 0.41 8.12
CA LYS A 135 5.32 1.70 8.00
C LYS A 135 4.90 2.67 9.11
N LYS A 136 3.59 2.80 9.36
CA LYS A 136 3.05 3.65 10.43
C LYS A 136 3.52 3.19 11.82
N LEU A 137 3.46 1.89 12.11
CA LEU A 137 3.93 1.33 13.38
C LEU A 137 5.43 1.53 13.59
N ALA A 138 6.22 1.48 12.52
CA ALA A 138 7.66 1.76 12.59
C ALA A 138 7.94 3.25 12.87
N GLU A 139 7.18 4.16 12.24
CA GLU A 139 7.26 5.61 12.52
C GLU A 139 6.86 5.94 13.97
N GLU A 140 5.87 5.23 14.51
CA GLU A 140 5.42 5.36 15.91
C GLU A 140 6.33 4.63 16.91
N LYS A 141 7.48 4.08 16.48
CA LYS A 141 8.44 3.31 17.29
C LYS A 141 7.85 2.07 17.98
N LEU A 142 6.72 1.58 17.49
CA LEU A 142 6.07 0.38 18.02
C LEU A 142 6.67 -0.91 17.47
N ILE A 143 7.36 -0.85 16.33
CA ILE A 143 8.11 -1.96 15.73
C ILE A 143 9.45 -1.46 15.18
N ILE A 144 10.46 -2.30 15.24
CA ILE A 144 11.77 -2.07 14.63
C ILE A 144 11.78 -2.82 13.30
N ARG A 145 12.11 -2.12 12.21
CA ARG A 145 12.39 -2.73 10.91
C ARG A 145 13.90 -2.90 10.77
N ASP A 146 14.33 -4.12 10.55
CA ASP A 146 15.70 -4.42 10.17
C ASP A 146 15.84 -4.26 8.66
N GLU A 147 16.48 -3.17 8.25
CA GLU A 147 16.78 -2.86 6.84
C GLU A 147 18.05 -3.58 6.35
N SER A 148 18.76 -4.32 7.22
CA SER A 148 20.03 -4.96 6.88
C SER A 148 19.88 -6.18 5.96
N THR A 149 18.66 -6.71 5.79
CA THR A 149 18.39 -7.86 4.92
C THR A 149 17.10 -7.66 4.13
N TRP A 150 17.15 -8.03 2.84
CA TRP A 150 15.96 -8.08 1.99
C TRP A 150 15.51 -9.54 1.85
N PRO A 151 14.24 -9.86 2.11
CA PRO A 151 13.15 -9.01 2.60
C PRO A 151 13.28 -8.58 4.08
N TYR A 152 12.77 -7.40 4.41
CA TYR A 152 12.90 -6.78 5.74
C TYR A 152 12.32 -7.64 6.87
N THR A 153 13.04 -7.69 7.99
CA THR A 153 12.58 -8.37 9.20
C THR A 153 11.98 -7.35 10.17
N TYR A 154 10.85 -7.69 10.79
CA TYR A 154 10.20 -6.83 11.78
C TYR A 154 10.32 -7.45 13.16
N ILE A 155 10.76 -6.65 14.13
CA ILE A 155 10.93 -7.04 15.53
C ILE A 155 10.05 -6.12 16.39
N VAL A 156 9.27 -6.72 17.28
CA VAL A 156 8.42 -5.98 18.23
C VAL A 156 9.22 -5.80 19.53
N PRO A 157 9.49 -4.57 19.98
CA PRO A 157 10.11 -4.29 21.28
C PRO A 157 9.26 -4.82 22.43
N ASP A 158 9.91 -5.27 23.51
CA ASP A 158 9.22 -5.86 24.66
C ASP A 158 8.26 -4.89 25.38
N ASP A 159 8.47 -3.59 25.25
CA ASP A 159 7.56 -2.55 25.77
C ASP A 159 6.17 -2.61 25.14
N VAL A 160 6.12 -2.91 23.84
CA VAL A 160 4.85 -3.03 23.08
C VAL A 160 4.20 -4.39 23.33
N LYS A 161 5.00 -5.44 23.56
CA LYS A 161 4.47 -6.75 23.97
C LYS A 161 3.69 -6.64 25.27
N LYS A 162 4.24 -5.95 26.27
CA LYS A 162 3.57 -5.70 27.55
C LYS A 162 2.29 -4.90 27.37
N MET A 163 2.32 -3.84 26.56
CA MET A 163 1.14 -2.99 26.33
C MET A 163 -0.06 -3.72 25.69
N ILE A 164 0.18 -4.79 24.93
CA ILE A 164 -0.89 -5.58 24.28
C ILE A 164 -1.31 -6.81 25.09
N LEU A 165 -0.40 -7.40 25.87
CA LEU A 165 -0.70 -8.56 26.72
C LEU A 165 -1.42 -8.16 28.02
N GLU A 166 -1.25 -6.92 28.47
CA GLU A 166 -1.83 -6.37 29.71
C GLU A 166 -3.18 -5.66 29.48
N LYS A 167 -3.79 -5.84 28.30
CA LYS A 167 -5.10 -5.30 27.91
C LYS A 167 -6.11 -6.42 27.72
#